data_AF-A0A209C6E1-F1
#
_entry.id   AF-A0A209C6E1-F1
#
_cell.length_a   1.000
_cell.length_b   1.000
_cell.length_c   1.000
_cell.angle_alpha   90.00
_cell.angle_beta   90.00
_cell.angle_gamma   90.00
#
_symmetry.space_group_name_H-M   'P 1'
#
loop_
_entity.id
_entity.type
_entity.pdbx_description
1 polymer ?
#
loop_
_entity_poly.entity_id
_entity_poly.type
_entity_poly.pdbx_seq_one_letter_code
_entity_poly.pdbx_strand_id
1 'polypeptide(L)'
;MTSTGPGSVFARIDQGVLGPPGATRPSLTVHVGSHTVLLSPEESRRALYGPRRDAALGAAVWRQAVIDARREPRDGNGTGRLLVVWLVLPGLYRNLHRILRLWRRVDRADLEAEAVLAVLAALDVADLDGPDPGGCLIKEAVNQMWAYAKRVTREIPVIDIGAFAEARNATDSPEERPRPFEGWEVHIAPPPRREGLYATLRFAEPRPRGDGRRTGARLPDLVFRARRHEEADLIGTLVLRPAGGRR
;
A
#
# COMPACT_ATOMS: atom_id res chain seq x y z
N MET A 1 -24.20 9.28 -19.98
CA MET A 1 -23.47 8.02 -20.30
C MET A 1 -22.01 8.37 -20.44
N THR A 2 -21.22 8.15 -19.39
CA THR A 2 -19.79 8.49 -19.36
C THR A 2 -18.98 7.39 -20.01
N SER A 3 -18.41 7.69 -21.18
CA SER A 3 -17.45 6.85 -21.90
C SER A 3 -16.31 6.44 -20.95
N THR A 4 -16.26 5.16 -20.60
CA THR A 4 -15.11 4.48 -20.03
C THR A 4 -14.01 4.47 -21.07
N GLY A 5 -12.94 5.24 -20.86
CA GLY A 5 -11.78 5.18 -21.74
C GLY A 5 -11.22 3.74 -21.84
N PRO A 6 -10.57 3.38 -22.97
CA PRO A 6 -10.14 2.01 -23.30
C PRO A 6 -9.07 1.39 -22.37
N GLY A 7 -8.76 2.00 -21.22
CA GLY A 7 -7.78 1.54 -20.22
C GLY A 7 -8.35 1.20 -18.84
N SER A 8 -9.67 1.28 -18.61
CA SER A 8 -10.27 0.98 -17.29
C SER A 8 -10.16 -0.50 -16.93
N VAL A 9 -9.73 -0.80 -15.71
CA VAL A 9 -9.66 -2.17 -15.17
C VAL A 9 -11.06 -2.79 -15.13
N PHE A 10 -12.06 -2.01 -14.74
CA PHE A 10 -13.45 -2.48 -14.69
C PHE A 10 -13.97 -2.84 -16.08
N ALA A 11 -13.63 -2.04 -17.11
CA ALA A 11 -14.01 -2.34 -18.49
C ALA A 11 -13.36 -3.64 -19.00
N ARG A 12 -12.10 -3.90 -18.63
CA ARG A 12 -11.42 -5.18 -18.97
C ARG A 12 -12.07 -6.37 -18.28
N ILE A 13 -12.52 -6.21 -17.03
CA ILE A 13 -13.25 -7.25 -16.30
C ILE A 13 -14.61 -7.52 -16.95
N ASP A 14 -15.35 -6.49 -17.36
CA ASP A 14 -16.61 -6.67 -18.12
C ASP A 14 -16.38 -7.45 -19.42
N GLN A 15 -15.31 -7.16 -20.17
CA GLN A 15 -14.94 -7.91 -21.37
C GLN A 15 -14.54 -9.36 -21.07
N GLY A 16 -13.78 -9.59 -20.01
CA GLY A 16 -13.32 -10.92 -19.62
C GLY A 16 -14.45 -11.86 -19.20
N VAL A 17 -15.48 -11.35 -18.52
CA VAL A 17 -16.62 -12.18 -18.06
C VAL A 17 -17.67 -12.40 -19.14
N LEU A 18 -17.98 -11.37 -19.93
CA LEU A 18 -19.03 -11.46 -20.94
C LEU A 18 -18.54 -12.10 -22.24
N GLY A 19 -17.24 -12.01 -22.51
CA GLY A 19 -16.57 -12.55 -23.68
C GLY A 19 -17.10 -11.97 -25.00
N PRO A 20 -16.49 -12.34 -26.14
CA PRO A 20 -17.12 -12.16 -27.43
C PRO A 20 -18.38 -13.04 -27.56
N PRO A 21 -19.36 -12.67 -28.40
CA PRO A 21 -20.53 -13.51 -28.67
C PRO A 21 -20.09 -14.92 -29.10
N GLY A 22 -20.53 -15.95 -28.37
CA GLY A 22 -20.18 -17.36 -28.64
C GLY A 22 -19.05 -17.95 -27.79
N ALA A 23 -18.38 -17.16 -26.94
CA ALA A 23 -17.44 -17.69 -25.96
C ALA A 23 -18.18 -18.48 -24.86
N THR A 24 -17.49 -19.48 -24.27
CA THR A 24 -18.00 -20.19 -23.10
C THR A 24 -18.04 -19.22 -21.93
N ARG A 25 -19.26 -18.90 -21.45
CA ARG A 25 -19.47 -17.97 -20.35
C ARG A 25 -19.43 -18.72 -19.02
N PRO A 26 -18.88 -18.11 -17.96
CA PRO A 26 -19.02 -18.67 -16.62
C PRO A 26 -20.50 -18.81 -16.28
N SER A 27 -20.88 -19.91 -15.66
CA SER A 27 -22.24 -20.11 -15.15
C SER A 27 -22.16 -20.49 -13.68
N LEU A 28 -23.19 -20.10 -12.93
CA LEU A 28 -23.25 -20.28 -11.49
C LEU A 28 -24.43 -21.19 -11.14
N THR A 29 -24.15 -22.33 -10.51
CA THR A 29 -25.17 -23.29 -10.09
C THR A 29 -25.59 -22.98 -8.66
N VAL A 30 -26.72 -22.30 -8.49
CA VAL A 30 -27.19 -21.80 -7.19
C VAL A 30 -28.25 -22.72 -6.61
N HIS A 31 -28.14 -23.04 -5.33
CA HIS A 31 -29.15 -23.78 -4.58
C HIS A 31 -30.03 -22.84 -3.76
N VAL A 32 -31.34 -22.81 -4.03
CA VAL A 32 -32.34 -22.02 -3.30
C VAL A 32 -33.41 -22.97 -2.77
N GLY A 33 -33.37 -23.24 -1.45
CA GLY A 33 -34.22 -24.24 -0.84
C GLY A 33 -33.96 -25.63 -1.44
N SER A 34 -35.00 -26.25 -2.02
CA SER A 34 -34.92 -27.55 -2.70
C SER A 34 -34.59 -27.48 -4.19
N HIS A 35 -34.41 -26.27 -4.75
CA HIS A 35 -34.23 -26.08 -6.18
C HIS A 35 -32.79 -25.70 -6.51
N THR A 36 -32.27 -26.30 -7.59
CA THR A 36 -30.99 -25.93 -8.19
C THR A 36 -31.25 -25.16 -9.46
N VAL A 37 -30.68 -23.97 -9.57
CA VAL A 37 -30.84 -23.09 -10.73
C VAL A 37 -29.48 -22.77 -11.31
N LEU A 38 -29.31 -23.01 -12.61
CA LEU A 38 -28.13 -22.57 -13.35
C LEU A 38 -28.36 -21.14 -13.83
N LEU A 39 -27.50 -20.22 -13.42
CA LEU A 39 -27.59 -18.80 -13.78
C LEU A 39 -26.40 -18.40 -14.64
N SER A 40 -26.67 -17.66 -15.71
CA SER A 40 -25.66 -16.89 -16.43
C SER A 40 -25.11 -15.75 -15.54
N PRO A 41 -23.97 -15.14 -15.91
CA PRO A 41 -23.45 -13.98 -15.19
C PRO A 41 -24.46 -12.83 -15.16
N GLU A 42 -25.12 -12.56 -16.29
CA GLU A 42 -26.12 -11.51 -16.40
C GLU A 42 -27.35 -11.77 -15.52
N GLU A 43 -27.82 -13.02 -15.46
CA GLU A 43 -28.92 -13.40 -14.56
C GLU A 43 -28.52 -13.29 -13.09
N SER A 44 -27.29 -13.70 -12.75
CA SER A 44 -26.73 -13.53 -11.41
C SER A 44 -26.69 -12.06 -11.01
N ARG A 45 -26.16 -11.18 -11.87
CA ARG A 45 -26.13 -9.73 -11.62
C ARG A 45 -27.54 -9.13 -11.56
N ARG A 46 -28.49 -9.62 -12.36
CA ARG A 46 -29.90 -9.20 -12.32
C ARG A 46 -30.58 -9.61 -11.01
N ALA A 47 -30.30 -10.80 -10.48
CA ALA A 47 -30.80 -11.24 -9.19
C ALA A 47 -30.32 -10.31 -8.05
N LEU A 48 -29.06 -9.86 -8.12
CA LEU A 48 -28.46 -8.99 -7.11
C LEU A 48 -28.90 -7.52 -7.21
N TYR A 49 -28.96 -6.96 -8.42
CA TYR A 49 -29.10 -5.52 -8.63
C TYR A 49 -30.34 -5.11 -9.42
N GLY A 50 -31.10 -6.06 -9.96
CA GLY A 50 -32.28 -5.79 -10.78
C GLY A 50 -33.44 -5.13 -10.03
N PRO A 51 -34.53 -4.80 -10.74
CA PRO A 51 -35.70 -4.13 -10.14
C PRO A 51 -36.56 -5.07 -9.28
N ARG A 52 -36.51 -6.38 -9.51
CA ARG A 52 -37.24 -7.41 -8.76
C ARG A 52 -36.25 -8.26 -7.96
N ARG A 53 -35.67 -7.67 -6.92
CA ARG A 53 -34.66 -8.34 -6.09
C ARG A 53 -35.33 -9.32 -5.14
N ASP A 54 -34.91 -10.56 -5.20
CA ASP A 54 -35.20 -11.57 -4.20
C ASP A 54 -33.99 -11.71 -3.28
N ALA A 55 -34.18 -11.40 -2.00
CA ALA A 55 -33.10 -11.43 -1.01
C ALA A 55 -32.55 -12.85 -0.79
N ALA A 56 -33.40 -13.88 -0.86
CA ALA A 56 -32.97 -15.27 -0.67
C ALA A 56 -32.13 -15.75 -1.85
N LEU A 57 -32.58 -15.47 -3.08
CA LEU A 57 -31.83 -15.75 -4.30
C LEU A 57 -30.51 -14.97 -4.32
N GLY A 58 -30.52 -13.68 -3.94
CA GLY A 58 -29.31 -12.87 -3.92
C GLY A 58 -28.27 -13.37 -2.92
N ALA A 59 -28.70 -13.77 -1.71
CA ALA A 59 -27.81 -14.38 -0.73
C ALA A 59 -27.21 -15.71 -1.22
N ALA A 60 -28.03 -16.54 -1.88
CA ALA A 60 -27.58 -17.80 -2.45
C ALA A 60 -26.58 -17.60 -3.61
N VAL A 61 -26.81 -16.62 -4.49
CA VAL A 61 -25.88 -16.22 -5.56
C VAL A 61 -24.53 -15.82 -4.96
N TRP A 62 -24.53 -14.94 -3.96
CA TRP A 62 -23.29 -14.51 -3.33
C TRP A 62 -22.55 -15.66 -2.66
N ARG A 63 -23.24 -16.45 -1.84
CA ARG A 63 -22.64 -17.59 -1.14
C ARG A 63 -22.01 -18.56 -2.14
N GLN A 64 -22.73 -18.94 -3.18
CA GLN A 64 -22.22 -19.88 -4.17
C GLN A 64 -21.04 -19.31 -4.95
N ALA A 65 -21.13 -18.06 -5.42
CA ALA A 65 -20.04 -17.44 -6.18
C ALA A 65 -18.75 -17.37 -5.36
N VAL A 66 -18.84 -17.05 -4.06
CA VAL A 66 -17.70 -17.00 -3.15
C VAL A 66 -17.15 -18.42 -2.88
N ILE A 67 -18.02 -19.42 -2.68
CA ILE A 67 -17.59 -20.82 -2.52
C ILE A 67 -16.82 -21.30 -3.75
N ASP A 68 -17.38 -21.11 -4.94
CA ASP A 68 -16.78 -21.57 -6.19
C ASP A 68 -15.44 -20.86 -6.45
N ALA A 69 -15.38 -19.54 -6.21
CA ALA A 69 -14.15 -18.77 -6.35
C ALA A 69 -13.06 -19.16 -5.34
N ARG A 70 -13.42 -19.58 -4.12
CA ARG A 70 -12.45 -20.06 -3.11
C ARG A 70 -11.97 -21.48 -3.38
N ARG A 71 -12.83 -22.34 -3.96
CA ARG A 71 -12.47 -23.71 -4.36
C ARG A 71 -11.57 -23.74 -5.59
N GLU A 72 -11.53 -22.65 -6.35
CA GLU A 72 -10.69 -22.52 -7.53
C GLU A 72 -9.19 -22.61 -7.18
N PRO A 73 -8.44 -23.55 -7.80
CA PRO A 73 -6.99 -23.66 -7.62
C PRO A 73 -6.28 -22.34 -7.93
N ARG A 74 -5.14 -22.09 -7.27
CA ARG A 74 -4.33 -20.89 -7.54
C ARG A 74 -3.79 -20.85 -8.97
N ASP A 75 -3.49 -22.01 -9.54
CA ASP A 75 -3.03 -22.17 -10.93
C ASP A 75 -4.18 -22.38 -11.92
N GLY A 76 -5.43 -22.19 -11.47
CA GLY A 76 -6.62 -22.26 -12.32
C GLY A 76 -6.74 -21.08 -13.28
N ASN A 77 -7.79 -21.09 -14.10
CA ASN A 77 -8.04 -20.01 -15.06
C ASN A 77 -8.59 -18.72 -14.42
N GLY A 78 -8.85 -18.72 -13.11
CA GLY A 78 -9.29 -17.55 -12.33
C GLY A 78 -10.74 -17.13 -12.62
N THR A 79 -11.53 -17.99 -13.25
CA THR A 79 -12.88 -17.65 -13.76
C THR A 79 -13.84 -17.37 -12.61
N GLY A 80 -13.76 -18.14 -11.52
CA GLY A 80 -14.62 -17.96 -10.35
C GLY A 80 -14.30 -16.65 -9.63
N ARG A 81 -13.02 -16.38 -9.39
CA ARG A 81 -12.57 -15.10 -8.82
C ARG A 81 -12.96 -13.91 -9.69
N LEU A 82 -12.78 -14.03 -11.01
CA LEU A 82 -13.17 -12.98 -11.96
C LEU A 82 -14.68 -12.71 -11.94
N LEU A 83 -15.51 -13.76 -11.86
CA LEU A 83 -16.96 -13.61 -11.72
C LEU A 83 -17.32 -12.86 -10.43
N VAL A 84 -16.72 -13.20 -9.29
CA VAL A 84 -16.96 -12.49 -8.02
C VAL A 84 -16.60 -11.01 -8.15
N VAL A 85 -15.41 -10.69 -8.67
CA VAL A 85 -14.99 -9.30 -8.89
C VAL A 85 -16.00 -8.57 -9.77
N TRP A 86 -16.45 -9.20 -10.86
CA TRP A 86 -17.45 -8.64 -11.76
C TRP A 86 -18.82 -8.41 -11.07
N LEU A 87 -19.27 -9.33 -10.21
CA LEU A 87 -20.51 -9.15 -9.44
C LEU A 87 -20.41 -8.00 -8.43
N VAL A 88 -19.22 -7.68 -7.93
CA VAL A 88 -19.00 -6.59 -6.97
C VAL A 88 -19.03 -5.21 -7.63
N LEU A 89 -18.65 -5.07 -8.92
CA LEU A 89 -18.49 -3.78 -9.59
C LEU A 89 -19.68 -2.81 -9.46
N PRO A 90 -20.95 -3.23 -9.63
CA PRO A 90 -22.10 -2.34 -9.46
C PRO A 90 -22.16 -1.67 -8.08
N GLY A 91 -21.78 -2.39 -7.02
CA GLY A 91 -21.69 -1.85 -5.66
C GLY A 91 -20.56 -0.84 -5.47
N LEU A 92 -19.49 -0.94 -6.27
CA LEU A 92 -18.32 -0.05 -6.19
C LEU A 92 -18.51 1.25 -6.98
N TYR A 93 -19.26 1.22 -8.09
CA TYR A 93 -19.38 2.38 -8.99
C TYR A 93 -19.81 3.65 -8.25
N ARG A 94 -20.76 3.56 -7.31
CA ARG A 94 -21.23 4.73 -6.55
C ARG A 94 -20.08 5.40 -5.78
N ASN A 95 -19.24 4.60 -5.12
CA ASN A 95 -18.12 5.12 -4.34
C ASN A 95 -16.97 5.58 -5.25
N LEU A 96 -16.68 4.86 -6.33
CA LEU A 96 -15.72 5.28 -7.35
C LEU A 96 -16.01 6.69 -7.84
N HIS A 97 -17.24 6.93 -8.32
CA HIS A 97 -17.64 8.25 -8.83
C HIS A 97 -17.62 9.32 -7.74
N ARG A 98 -17.98 8.97 -6.50
CA ARG A 98 -17.96 9.92 -5.37
C ARG A 98 -16.54 10.35 -5.02
N ILE A 99 -15.60 9.42 -4.95
CA ILE A 99 -14.19 9.67 -4.63
C ILE A 99 -13.54 10.51 -5.73
N LEU A 100 -13.71 10.13 -7.01
CA LEU A 100 -13.15 10.88 -8.13
C LEU A 100 -13.71 12.31 -8.25
N ARG A 101 -14.97 12.52 -7.86
CA ARG A 101 -15.55 13.87 -7.78
C ARG A 101 -14.98 14.68 -6.63
N LEU A 102 -14.71 14.05 -5.49
CA LEU A 102 -14.19 14.72 -4.30
C LEU A 102 -12.69 15.07 -4.45
N TRP A 103 -11.91 14.19 -5.08
CA TRP A 103 -10.46 14.33 -5.18
C TRP A 103 -9.98 14.20 -6.63
N ARG A 104 -9.68 15.34 -7.25
CA ARG A 104 -9.24 15.43 -8.64
C ARG A 104 -7.84 14.87 -8.91
N ARG A 105 -7.02 14.68 -7.87
CA ARG A 105 -5.64 14.15 -7.98
C ARG A 105 -5.58 12.62 -7.99
N VAL A 106 -6.69 11.94 -7.70
CA VAL A 106 -6.73 10.48 -7.65
C VAL A 106 -6.84 9.95 -9.07
N ASP A 107 -5.87 9.13 -9.47
CA ASP A 107 -5.93 8.40 -10.74
C ASP A 107 -7.04 7.34 -10.68
N ARG A 108 -7.85 7.28 -11.73
CA ARG A 108 -8.97 6.34 -11.83
C ARG A 108 -8.50 4.90 -11.96
N ALA A 109 -7.46 4.63 -12.76
CA ALA A 109 -6.96 3.29 -12.98
C ALA A 109 -6.39 2.70 -11.69
N ASP A 110 -5.62 3.50 -10.93
CA ASP A 110 -5.08 3.05 -9.64
C ASP A 110 -6.18 2.79 -8.62
N LEU A 111 -7.19 3.67 -8.56
CA LEU A 111 -8.33 3.51 -7.66
C LEU A 111 -9.16 2.26 -8.01
N GLU A 112 -9.36 1.96 -9.29
CA GLU A 112 -10.01 0.73 -9.74
C GLU A 112 -9.16 -0.52 -9.40
N ALA A 113 -7.84 -0.45 -9.58
CA ALA A 113 -6.91 -1.54 -9.26
C ALA A 113 -6.88 -1.84 -7.75
N GLU A 114 -6.81 -0.82 -6.90
CA GLU A 114 -6.89 -0.94 -5.44
C GLU A 114 -8.24 -1.54 -5.00
N ALA A 115 -9.34 -1.17 -5.66
CA ALA A 115 -10.64 -1.77 -5.37
C ALA A 115 -10.67 -3.27 -5.70
N VAL A 116 -10.14 -3.68 -6.86
CA VAL A 116 -10.07 -5.09 -7.27
C VAL A 116 -9.17 -5.88 -6.31
N LEU A 117 -8.00 -5.34 -5.97
CA LEU A 117 -7.07 -5.96 -5.03
C LEU A 117 -7.74 -6.19 -3.68
N ALA A 118 -8.48 -5.21 -3.18
CA ALA A 118 -9.21 -5.32 -1.93
C ALA A 118 -10.31 -6.39 -1.98
N VAL A 119 -11.05 -6.50 -3.09
CA VAL A 119 -12.04 -7.57 -3.27
C VAL A 119 -11.37 -8.95 -3.22
N LEU A 120 -10.25 -9.12 -3.93
CA LEU A 120 -9.54 -10.40 -3.96
C LEU A 120 -8.95 -10.76 -2.60
N ALA A 121 -8.36 -9.78 -1.89
CA ALA A 121 -7.85 -9.98 -0.54
C ALA A 121 -8.97 -10.33 0.45
N ALA A 122 -10.12 -9.65 0.36
CA ALA A 122 -11.28 -9.92 1.20
C ALA A 122 -11.91 -11.30 0.88
N LEU A 123 -11.88 -11.72 -0.39
CA LEU A 123 -12.38 -13.03 -0.82
C LEU A 123 -11.59 -14.18 -0.18
N ASP A 124 -10.28 -14.04 -0.03
CA ASP A 124 -9.43 -15.08 0.56
C ASP A 124 -9.75 -15.32 2.05
N VAL A 125 -10.24 -14.29 2.75
CA VAL A 125 -10.57 -14.34 4.19
C VAL A 125 -12.07 -14.30 4.48
N ALA A 126 -12.93 -14.31 3.46
CA ALA A 126 -14.36 -14.17 3.62
C ALA A 126 -14.96 -15.34 4.43
N ASP A 127 -15.76 -14.99 5.43
CA ASP A 127 -16.60 -15.93 6.16
C ASP A 127 -17.76 -16.40 5.27
N LEU A 128 -17.79 -17.69 4.97
CA LEU A 128 -18.80 -18.32 4.11
C LEU A 128 -20.11 -18.57 4.85
N ASP A 129 -20.06 -18.66 6.18
CA ASP A 129 -21.20 -18.92 7.04
C ASP A 129 -21.86 -17.62 7.51
N GLY A 130 -21.21 -16.48 7.24
CA GLY A 130 -21.73 -15.15 7.50
C GLY A 130 -23.01 -14.83 6.71
N PRO A 131 -23.84 -13.89 7.22
CA PRO A 131 -25.15 -13.59 6.63
C PRO A 131 -25.11 -12.83 5.29
N ASP A 132 -24.01 -12.11 4.98
CA ASP A 132 -23.89 -11.28 3.77
C ASP A 132 -22.44 -11.21 3.25
N PRO A 133 -21.94 -12.27 2.60
CA PRO A 133 -20.56 -12.29 2.10
C PRO A 133 -20.35 -11.22 1.01
N GLY A 134 -21.35 -10.92 0.19
CA GLY A 134 -21.27 -9.90 -0.86
C GLY A 134 -21.12 -8.48 -0.31
N GLY A 135 -21.93 -8.13 0.69
CA GLY A 135 -21.83 -6.83 1.36
C GLY A 135 -20.49 -6.63 2.06
N CYS A 136 -19.93 -7.68 2.66
CA CYS A 136 -18.58 -7.65 3.24
C CYS A 136 -17.50 -7.34 2.18
N LEU A 137 -17.51 -8.04 1.04
CA LEU A 137 -16.55 -7.78 -0.05
C LEU A 137 -16.64 -6.34 -0.57
N ILE A 138 -17.87 -5.86 -0.82
CA ILE A 138 -18.11 -4.48 -1.28
C ILE A 138 -17.61 -3.48 -0.23
N LYS A 139 -17.91 -3.71 1.05
CA LYS A 139 -17.52 -2.83 2.15
C LYS A 139 -16.01 -2.73 2.27
N GLU A 140 -15.28 -3.84 2.25
CA GLU A 140 -13.81 -3.83 2.34
C GLU A 140 -13.18 -3.12 1.15
N ALA A 141 -13.66 -3.38 -0.07
CA ALA A 141 -13.19 -2.68 -1.25
C ALA A 141 -13.45 -1.16 -1.18
N VAL A 142 -14.63 -0.75 -0.72
CA VAL A 142 -14.95 0.67 -0.52
C VAL A 142 -14.05 1.30 0.55
N ASN A 143 -13.82 0.62 1.66
CA ASN A 143 -12.92 1.10 2.71
C ASN A 143 -11.51 1.33 2.16
N GLN A 144 -10.98 0.37 1.40
CA GLN A 144 -9.66 0.49 0.79
C GLN A 144 -9.60 1.64 -0.23
N MET A 145 -10.61 1.80 -1.07
CA MET A 145 -10.70 2.92 -2.01
C MET A 145 -10.62 4.28 -1.30
N TRP A 146 -11.35 4.45 -0.18
CA TRP A 146 -11.29 5.66 0.63
C TRP A 146 -9.93 5.84 1.31
N ALA A 147 -9.32 4.76 1.79
CA ALA A 147 -7.99 4.79 2.41
C ALA A 147 -6.92 5.22 1.39
N TYR A 148 -6.92 4.60 0.20
CA TYR A 148 -6.06 4.94 -0.92
C TYR A 148 -6.17 6.42 -1.28
N ALA A 149 -7.39 6.90 -1.52
CA ALA A 149 -7.61 8.26 -1.94
C ALA A 149 -7.19 9.29 -0.88
N LYS A 150 -7.39 8.99 0.42
CA LYS A 150 -6.88 9.83 1.51
C LYS A 150 -5.34 9.83 1.57
N ARG A 151 -4.70 8.68 1.35
CA ARG A 151 -3.24 8.52 1.34
C ARG A 151 -2.63 9.39 0.24
N VAL A 152 -3.05 9.19 -1.01
CA VAL A 152 -2.51 9.91 -2.17
C VAL A 152 -2.83 11.41 -2.14
N THR A 153 -3.97 11.80 -1.57
CA THR A 153 -4.29 13.24 -1.43
C THR A 153 -3.43 13.94 -0.38
N ARG A 154 -2.95 13.21 0.64
CA ARG A 154 -2.03 13.75 1.67
C ARG A 154 -0.58 13.79 1.19
N GLU A 155 -0.23 13.00 0.19
CA GLU A 155 1.09 13.02 -0.42
C GLU A 155 1.24 14.33 -1.22
N ILE A 156 2.16 15.18 -0.78
CA ILE A 156 2.57 16.37 -1.52
C ILE A 156 3.70 15.92 -2.46
N PRO A 157 3.49 15.91 -3.79
CA PRO A 157 4.56 15.57 -4.70
C PRO A 157 5.66 16.63 -4.57
N VAL A 158 6.83 16.21 -4.08
CA VAL A 158 8.03 17.05 -4.08
C VAL A 158 8.60 16.95 -5.49
N ILE A 159 8.21 17.90 -6.35
CA ILE A 159 8.58 17.94 -7.78
C ILE A 159 10.11 18.09 -7.93
N ASP A 160 10.76 18.69 -6.93
CA ASP A 160 12.20 18.85 -6.92
C ASP A 160 12.76 18.43 -5.57
N ILE A 161 13.15 17.15 -5.49
CA ILE A 161 13.80 16.58 -4.32
C ILE A 161 15.12 17.31 -4.04
N GLY A 162 15.80 17.79 -5.08
CA GLY A 162 17.01 18.60 -5.00
C GLY A 162 16.74 19.94 -4.33
N ALA A 163 15.82 20.74 -4.87
CA ALA A 163 15.46 22.03 -4.28
C ALA A 163 14.81 21.91 -2.90
N PHE A 164 14.06 20.84 -2.61
CA PHE A 164 13.54 20.59 -1.27
C PHE A 164 14.65 20.20 -0.29
N ALA A 165 15.62 19.38 -0.71
CA ALA A 165 16.80 19.07 0.09
C ALA A 165 17.65 20.34 0.30
N GLU A 166 17.85 21.16 -0.73
CA GLU A 166 18.53 22.44 -0.63
C GLU A 166 17.78 23.41 0.30
N ALA A 167 16.47 23.57 0.18
CA ALA A 167 15.68 24.44 1.07
C ALA A 167 15.70 23.95 2.54
N ARG A 168 15.64 22.63 2.76
CA ARG A 168 15.80 22.04 4.08
C ARG A 168 17.21 22.24 4.64
N ASN A 169 18.23 22.12 3.80
CA ASN A 169 19.62 22.31 4.19
C ASN A 169 20.01 23.80 4.30
N ALA A 170 19.27 24.69 3.63
CA ALA A 170 19.38 26.14 3.68
C ALA A 170 18.57 26.74 4.84
N THR A 171 17.82 25.91 5.58
CA THR A 171 17.36 26.30 6.91
C THR A 171 18.59 26.32 7.80
N ASP A 172 19.22 27.49 7.90
CA ASP A 172 20.37 27.72 8.76
C ASP A 172 20.08 27.10 10.12
N SER A 173 20.92 26.13 10.51
CA SER A 173 21.07 25.75 11.91
C SER A 173 21.21 27.06 12.67
N PRO A 174 20.38 27.37 13.69
CA PRO A 174 20.51 28.63 14.40
C PRO A 174 21.98 28.74 14.77
N GLU A 175 22.63 29.82 14.33
CA GLU A 175 24.00 30.12 14.67
C GLU A 175 24.07 30.15 16.20
N GLU A 176 24.30 28.98 16.79
CA GLU A 176 24.85 28.84 18.11
C GLU A 176 26.23 29.46 17.96
N ARG A 177 26.30 30.77 18.27
CA ARG A 177 27.51 31.47 18.68
C ARG A 177 28.44 30.44 19.31
N PRO A 178 29.70 30.33 18.87
CA PRO A 178 30.60 29.30 19.34
C PRO A 178 30.80 29.48 20.85
N ARG A 179 29.98 28.80 21.63
CA ARG A 179 30.31 28.49 23.00
C ARG A 179 31.36 27.40 22.88
N PRO A 180 32.51 27.53 23.55
CA PRO A 180 33.45 26.43 23.61
C PRO A 180 32.71 25.26 24.26
N PHE A 181 32.29 24.30 23.43
CA PHE A 181 31.78 23.03 23.91
C PHE A 181 32.98 22.26 24.45
N GLU A 182 33.10 22.16 25.76
CA GLU A 182 34.01 21.20 26.38
C GLU A 182 33.41 19.79 26.19
N GLY A 183 33.78 19.10 25.11
CA GLY A 183 33.24 17.79 24.74
C GLY A 183 34.11 17.01 23.76
N TRP A 184 33.60 15.87 23.27
CA TRP A 184 34.26 15.05 22.24
C TRP A 184 33.40 15.03 20.96
N GLU A 185 34.07 15.15 19.81
CA GLU A 185 33.49 15.01 18.47
C GLU A 185 34.01 13.71 17.81
N VAL A 186 33.11 12.93 17.20
CA VAL A 186 33.46 11.80 16.34
C VAL A 186 33.20 12.16 14.89
N HIS A 187 34.22 12.02 14.07
CA HIS A 187 34.16 12.19 12.63
C HIS A 187 34.22 10.82 11.96
N ILE A 188 33.28 10.55 11.06
CA ILE A 188 33.24 9.34 10.24
C ILE A 188 33.48 9.75 8.79
N ALA A 189 34.64 9.39 8.26
CA ALA A 189 34.99 9.62 6.86
C ALA A 189 34.79 8.30 6.07
N PRO A 190 33.85 8.25 5.10
CA PRO A 190 33.72 7.09 4.22
C PRO A 190 34.96 6.98 3.30
N PRO A 191 35.31 5.77 2.83
CA PRO A 191 36.43 5.55 1.93
C PRO A 191 36.18 6.24 0.59
N PRO A 192 37.21 6.79 -0.07
CA PRO A 192 37.06 7.44 -1.36
C PRO A 192 36.63 6.39 -2.40
N ARG A 193 35.37 6.45 -2.83
CA ARG A 193 34.84 5.68 -3.97
C ARG A 193 34.38 6.66 -5.05
N ARG A 194 34.00 6.19 -6.24
CA ARG A 194 33.54 7.05 -7.35
C ARG A 194 32.01 7.24 -7.42
N GLU A 195 31.23 6.46 -6.66
CA GLU A 195 29.76 6.48 -6.72
C GLU A 195 29.13 6.52 -5.31
N GLY A 196 28.22 7.46 -5.04
CA GLY A 196 27.54 7.62 -3.75
C GLY A 196 27.69 8.99 -3.08
N LEU A 197 27.02 9.21 -1.96
CA LEU A 197 27.08 10.44 -1.15
C LEU A 197 28.36 10.42 -0.26
N TYR A 198 29.25 11.39 -0.46
CA TYR A 198 30.58 11.50 0.19
C TYR A 198 30.64 12.53 1.33
N ALA A 199 29.62 12.59 2.17
CA ALA A 199 29.63 13.53 3.31
C ALA A 199 30.36 12.92 4.52
N THR A 200 31.27 13.67 5.13
CA THR A 200 31.83 13.32 6.45
C THR A 200 30.76 13.56 7.52
N LEU A 201 30.38 12.51 8.25
CA LEU A 201 29.41 12.63 9.34
C LEU A 201 30.11 13.09 10.62
N ARG A 202 29.49 14.02 11.36
CA ARG A 202 30.01 14.59 12.61
C ARG A 202 28.99 14.42 13.72
N PHE A 203 29.39 13.75 14.79
CA PHE A 203 28.58 13.57 16.00
C PHE A 203 29.31 14.24 17.17
N ALA A 204 28.64 15.13 17.89
CA ALA A 204 29.15 15.73 19.12
C ALA A 204 28.43 15.12 20.31
N GLU A 205 29.17 14.71 21.34
CA GLU A 205 28.59 14.30 22.62
C GLU A 205 28.49 15.52 23.54
N PRO A 206 27.26 16.02 23.84
CA PRO A 206 27.10 17.03 24.87
C PRO A 206 27.35 16.42 26.25
N ARG A 207 28.14 17.11 27.09
CA ARG A 207 28.39 16.69 28.47
C ARG A 207 27.08 16.76 29.28
N PRO A 208 26.66 15.72 30.01
CA PRO A 208 25.52 15.85 30.92
C PRO A 208 25.91 16.77 32.08
N ARG A 209 25.10 17.81 32.34
CA ARG A 209 25.14 18.51 33.63
C ARG A 209 24.74 17.50 34.70
N GLY A 210 25.49 17.51 35.81
CA GLY A 210 25.47 16.48 36.83
C GLY A 210 24.06 16.00 37.21
N ASP A 211 23.91 14.68 37.17
CA ASP A 211 23.44 13.81 38.24
C ASP A 211 22.54 12.71 37.68
N GLY A 212 22.76 11.47 38.13
CA GLY A 212 21.98 10.31 37.71
C GLY A 212 22.65 9.42 36.66
N ARG A 213 23.45 8.47 37.18
CA ARG A 213 23.69 7.11 36.67
C ARG A 213 23.06 6.78 35.31
N ARG A 214 23.87 6.68 34.24
CA ARG A 214 23.46 5.99 33.01
C ARG A 214 24.57 5.13 32.41
N THR A 215 24.22 3.87 32.28
CA THR A 215 24.87 2.80 31.54
C THR A 215 24.70 3.08 30.03
N GLY A 216 25.76 3.55 29.39
CA GLY A 216 25.83 3.72 27.94
C GLY A 216 27.28 3.99 27.55
N ALA A 217 27.80 3.27 26.56
CA ALA A 217 29.20 3.40 26.14
C ALA A 217 29.50 4.84 25.72
N ARG A 218 30.53 5.46 26.31
CA ARG A 218 30.95 6.82 25.96
C ARG A 218 31.61 6.79 24.58
N LEU A 219 31.56 7.88 23.81
CA LEU A 219 32.16 7.91 22.46
C LEU A 219 33.62 7.42 22.41
N PRO A 220 34.49 7.71 23.41
CA PRO A 220 35.82 7.11 23.46
C PRO A 220 35.80 5.58 23.47
N ASP A 221 34.96 4.95 24.30
CA ASP A 221 34.89 3.49 24.44
C ASP A 221 34.42 2.81 23.15
N LEU A 222 33.53 3.49 22.40
CA LEU A 222 32.97 2.99 21.15
C LEU A 222 33.99 3.06 20.00
N VAL A 223 34.78 4.15 19.93
CA VAL A 223 35.87 4.30 18.94
C VAL A 223 37.02 3.33 19.23
N PHE A 224 37.37 3.08 20.51
CA PHE A 224 38.42 2.12 20.87
C PHE A 224 38.05 0.68 20.50
N ARG A 225 36.78 0.28 20.61
CA ARG A 225 36.33 -1.07 20.19
C ARG A 225 36.33 -1.27 18.68
N ALA A 226 35.99 -0.23 17.92
CA ALA A 226 35.97 -0.28 16.46
C ALA A 226 37.37 -0.39 15.83
N ARG A 227 38.45 -0.20 16.60
CA ARG A 227 39.84 -0.16 16.13
C ARG A 227 40.53 -1.53 15.99
N ARG A 228 39.89 -2.65 16.34
CA ARG A 228 40.55 -3.97 16.37
C ARG A 228 39.77 -5.03 15.61
N HIS A 229 39.94 -5.07 14.30
CA HIS A 229 39.82 -6.31 13.52
C HIS A 229 40.85 -6.23 12.37
N GLU A 230 41.96 -6.95 12.50
CA GLU A 230 43.08 -6.92 11.53
C GLU A 230 42.74 -7.62 10.20
N GLU A 231 41.63 -8.36 10.14
CA GLU A 231 41.22 -9.19 8.98
C GLU A 231 40.00 -8.64 8.21
N ALA A 232 39.49 -7.44 8.55
CA ALA A 232 38.29 -6.88 7.93
C ALA A 232 38.60 -5.76 6.91
N ASP A 233 37.85 -5.73 5.81
CA ASP A 233 37.92 -4.66 4.81
C ASP A 233 37.67 -3.27 5.44
N LEU A 234 38.47 -2.28 5.03
CA LEU A 234 38.37 -0.90 5.54
C LEU A 234 37.12 -0.21 4.97
N ILE A 235 36.06 -0.11 5.78
CA ILE A 235 34.77 0.53 5.39
C ILE A 235 34.72 2.04 5.73
N GLY A 236 35.75 2.58 6.38
CA GLY A 236 35.85 4.03 6.69
C GLY A 236 36.85 4.35 7.81
N THR A 237 37.06 5.64 8.06
CA THR A 237 37.94 6.13 9.14
C THR A 237 37.10 6.79 10.24
N LEU A 238 37.32 6.39 11.49
CA LEU A 238 36.75 7.00 12.68
C LEU A 238 37.83 7.82 13.41
N VAL A 239 37.59 9.12 13.59
CA VAL A 239 38.50 10.01 14.33
C VAL A 239 37.75 10.68 15.46
N LEU A 240 38.25 10.51 16.69
CA LEU A 240 37.77 11.20 17.87
C LEU A 240 38.62 12.46 18.09
N ARG A 241 37.98 13.61 18.30
CA ARG A 241 38.66 14.89 18.53
C ARG A 241 38.04 15.63 19.72
N PRO A 242 38.83 16.41 20.48
CA PRO A 242 38.28 17.39 21.41
C PRO A 242 37.44 18.40 20.64
N ALA A 243 36.23 18.66 21.10
CA ALA A 243 35.36 19.67 20.53
C ALA A 243 36.04 21.04 20.61
N GLY A 244 36.05 21.78 19.49
CA GLY A 244 36.72 23.09 19.39
C GLY A 244 38.25 23.07 19.16
N GLY A 245 38.88 21.89 18.98
CA GLY A 245 40.29 21.82 18.59
C GLY A 245 40.54 22.39 17.18
N ARG A 246 41.49 23.34 17.05
CA ARG A 246 41.93 23.89 15.76
C ARG A 246 42.48 22.78 14.84
N ARG A 247 42.24 22.95 13.53
CA ARG A 247 42.72 22.09 12.43
C ARG A 247 44.24 21.96 12.43
#